data_AF-A0A847G766-F1
#
_entry.id   AF-A0A847G766-F1
#
_cell.length_a   1.000
_cell.length_b   1.000
_cell.length_c   1.000
_cell.angle_alpha   90.00
_cell.angle_beta   90.00
_cell.angle_gamma   90.00
#
_symmetry.space_group_name_H-M   'P 1'
#
loop_
_entity.id
_entity.type
_entity.pdbx_description
1 polymer ?
#
loop_
_entity_poly.entity_id
_entity_poly.type
_entity_poly.pdbx_seq_one_letter_code
_entity_poly.pdbx_strand_id
1 'polypeptide(L)' 'MGQTLSEQILSQKAGHTVHAGEFVVIEPDAVMSHDSLTPSIIKILIEELGMGIKHPDRL' A
#
# COMPACT_ATOMS: atom_id res chain seq x y z
N MET A 1 -0.21 3.64 -27.62
CA MET A 1 -0.99 2.57 -26.96
C MET A 1 -1.67 3.18 -25.75
N GLY A 2 -2.92 2.82 -25.45
CA GLY A 2 -3.60 3.33 -24.24
C GLY A 2 -3.05 2.67 -22.97
N GLN A 3 -3.33 3.26 -21.81
CA GLN A 3 -3.01 2.64 -20.52
C GLN A 3 -3.88 1.40 -20.28
N THR A 4 -3.29 0.40 -19.59
CA THR A 4 -4.03 -0.69 -18.97
C THR A 4 -4.89 -0.19 -17.81
N LEU A 5 -5.87 -0.98 -17.37
CA LEU A 5 -6.67 -0.63 -16.19
C LEU A 5 -5.79 -0.48 -14.93
N SER A 6 -4.77 -1.33 -14.76
CA SER A 6 -3.84 -1.24 -13.64
C SER A 6 -3.04 0.08 -13.67
N GLU A 7 -2.53 0.47 -14.84
CA GLU A 7 -1.84 1.76 -15.01
C GLU A 7 -2.78 2.94 -14.74
N GLN A 8 -4.06 2.86 -15.13
CA GLN A 8 -5.05 3.90 -14.84
C GLN A 8 -5.30 4.05 -13.32
N ILE A 9 -5.49 2.94 -12.60
CA ILE A 9 -5.69 2.95 -11.14
C ILE A 9 -4.46 3.55 -10.45
N LEU A 10 -3.26 3.08 -10.81
CA LEU A 10 -2.02 3.59 -10.25
C LEU A 10 -1.77 5.05 -10.63
N SER A 11 -2.11 5.48 -11.85
CA SER A 11 -1.99 6.88 -12.28
C SER A 11 -2.89 7.79 -11.48
N GLN A 12 -4.12 7.34 -11.23
CA GLN A 12 -5.09 8.08 -10.43
C GLN A 12 -4.60 8.27 -8.99
N LYS A 13 -3.93 7.26 -8.41
CA LYS A 13 -3.33 7.36 -7.07
C LYS A 13 -2.00 8.10 -7.02
N ALA A 14 -1.19 8.01 -8.06
CA ALA A 14 0.08 8.71 -8.16
C ALA A 14 -0.07 10.20 -8.54
N GLY A 15 -1.24 10.61 -9.05
CA GLY A 15 -1.53 11.99 -9.45
C GLY A 15 -0.91 12.39 -10.79
N HIS A 16 -0.36 11.43 -11.55
CA HIS A 16 0.22 11.62 -12.87
C HIS A 16 0.11 10.32 -13.68
N THR A 17 0.27 10.40 -14.99
CA THR A 17 0.28 9.23 -15.88
C THR A 17 1.49 8.37 -15.57
N VAL A 18 1.27 7.13 -15.13
CA VAL A 18 2.32 6.14 -14.88
C VAL A 18 2.32 5.04 -15.94
N HIS A 19 3.48 4.41 -16.13
CA HIS A 19 3.66 3.30 -17.04
C HIS A 19 4.39 2.10 -16.41
N ALA A 20 4.19 0.91 -16.98
CA ALA A 20 4.92 -0.28 -16.56
C ALA A 20 6.45 -0.06 -16.56
N GLY A 21 7.10 -0.40 -15.44
CA GLY A 21 8.54 -0.21 -15.23
C GLY A 21 8.91 1.07 -14.45
N GLU A 22 7.94 1.94 -14.20
CA GLU A 22 8.13 3.14 -13.38
C GLU A 22 8.08 2.83 -11.87
N PHE A 23 8.90 3.54 -11.09
CA PHE A 23 8.87 3.47 -9.63
C PHE A 23 7.96 4.57 -9.07
N VAL A 24 6.95 4.18 -8.30
CA VAL A 24 6.00 5.11 -7.66
C VAL A 24 5.73 4.72 -6.21
N VAL A 25 5.47 5.72 -5.38
CA VAL A 25 5.06 5.54 -3.98
C VAL A 25 3.63 6.04 -3.83
N ILE A 26 2.72 5.17 -3.41
CA ILE A 26 1.30 5.48 -3.22
C ILE A 26 0.82 5.01 -1.85
N GLU A 27 -0.16 5.72 -1.29
CA GLU A 27 -0.83 5.31 -0.05
C GLU A 27 -1.92 4.26 -0.36
N PRO A 28 -1.93 3.09 0.30
CA PRO A 28 -3.00 2.12 0.16
C PRO A 28 -4.33 2.66 0.70
N ASP A 29 -5.43 2.38 0.01
CA ASP A 29 -6.79 2.70 0.50
C ASP A 29 -7.30 1.71 1.53
N ALA A 30 -6.88 0.45 1.43
CA ALA A 30 -7.20 -0.60 2.37
C ALA A 30 -6.02 -1.56 2.47
N VAL A 31 -5.76 -2.03 3.68
CA VAL A 31 -4.81 -3.10 3.98
C VAL A 31 -5.59 -4.18 4.70
N MET A 32 -5.29 -5.45 4.46
CA MET A 32 -5.91 -6.56 5.17
C MET A 32 -4.81 -7.46 5.71
N SER A 33 -4.97 -7.89 6.96
CA SER A 33 -4.11 -8.90 7.58
C SER A 33 -4.96 -10.08 8.04
N HIS A 34 -4.40 -11.30 7.98
CA HIS A 34 -5.07 -12.49 8.50
C HIS A 34 -4.09 -13.49 9.12
N ASP A 35 -4.63 -14.27 10.05
CA ASP A 35 -4.07 -15.46 10.71
C ASP A 35 -2.58 -15.35 11.09
N SER A 36 -1.72 -16.01 10.33
CA SER A 36 -0.33 -16.28 10.69
C SER A 36 0.60 -15.09 10.48
N LEU A 37 0.22 -14.13 9.63
CA LEU A 37 1.04 -12.96 9.33
C LEU A 37 0.78 -11.79 10.28
N THR A 38 -0.42 -11.69 10.85
CA THR A 38 -0.77 -10.56 11.73
C THR A 38 0.17 -10.42 12.93
N PRO A 39 0.52 -11.49 13.68
CA PRO A 39 1.41 -11.37 14.83
C PRO A 39 2.83 -10.88 14.45
N SER A 40 3.37 -11.32 13.32
CA SER A 40 4.71 -10.90 12.89
C SER A 40 4.72 -9.45 12.39
N ILE A 41 3.67 -9.01 11.70
CA ILE A 41 3.50 -7.61 11.28
C ILE A 41 3.43 -6.69 12.51
N ILE A 42 2.65 -7.07 13.53
CA ILE A 42 2.53 -6.29 14.78
C ILE A 42 3.90 -6.18 15.47
N LYS A 43 4.62 -7.29 15.56
CA LYS A 43 5.97 -7.30 16.16
C LYS A 43 6.90 -6.33 15.45
N ILE A 44 7.00 -6.42 14.13
CA ILE A 44 7.88 -5.54 13.34
C ILE A 44 7.46 -4.08 13.51
N LEU A 45 6.16 -3.80 13.37
CA LEU A 45 5.67 -2.42 13.41
C LEU A 45 5.90 -1.76 14.78
N ILE A 46 5.59 -2.46 15.87
CA ILE A 46 5.62 -1.88 17.22
C ILE A 46 7.00 -2.02 17.85
N GLU A 47 7.61 -3.21 17.82
CA GLU A 47 8.84 -3.49 18.56
C GLU A 47 10.09 -3.04 17.80
N GLU A 48 10.11 -3.23 16.47
CA GLU A 48 11.30 -2.93 15.66
C GLU A 48 11.27 -1.51 15.07
N LEU A 49 10.10 -1.07 14.59
CA LEU A 49 9.92 0.24 13.97
C LEU A 49 9.41 1.32 14.94
N GLY A 50 8.85 0.94 16.10
CA GLY A 50 8.30 1.90 17.07
C GLY A 50 7.09 2.67 16.57
N MET A 51 6.35 2.12 15.61
CA MET A 51 5.25 2.77 14.89
C MET A 51 3.88 2.22 15.32
N GLY A 52 2.86 3.06 15.19
CA GLY A 52 1.45 2.66 15.30
C GLY A 52 0.77 2.55 13.94
N ILE A 53 -0.45 2.01 13.93
CA ILE A 53 -1.29 1.99 12.73
C ILE A 53 -1.71 3.42 12.37
N LYS A 54 -1.35 3.87 11.16
CA LYS A 54 -1.65 5.22 10.67
C LYS A 54 -3.14 5.48 10.47
N HIS A 55 -3.86 4.51 9.91
CA HIS A 55 -5.30 4.58 9.59
C HIS A 55 -6.02 3.29 10.04
N PRO A 56 -6.49 3.21 11.29
CA PRO A 56 -7.14 2.00 11.81
C PRO A 56 -8.48 1.65 11.13
N ASP A 57 -9.14 2.64 10.52
CA ASP A 57 -10.37 2.48 9.74
C ASP A 57 -10.16 1.82 8.37
N ARG A 58 -8.90 1.63 7.95
CA ARG A 58 -8.49 1.08 6.65
C ARG A 58 -7.74 -0.26 6.76
N LEU A 59 -7.69 -0.86 7.96
CA LEU A 59 -7.00 -2.13 8.26
C LEU A 59 -7.96 -3.30 8.48
#